data_AF-A0A1W9TJJ3-F1
#
_entry.id   AF-A0A1W9TJJ3-F1
#
_cell.length_a   1.000
_cell.length_b   1.000
_cell.length_c   1.000
_cell.angle_alpha   90.00
_cell.angle_beta   90.00
_cell.angle_gamma   90.00
#
_symmetry.space_group_name_H-M   'P 1'
#
loop_
_entity.id
_entity.type
_entity.pdbx_description
1 polymer ?
#
loop_
_entity_poly.entity_id
_entity_poly.type
_entity_poly.pdbx_seq_one_letter_code
_entity_poly.pdbx_strand_id
1 'polypeptide(L)'
;MTLQDVIDDIHALYEDLRVYERKYGILSETFYELYSNGTEPDNDDWVLDWSDWAGAYKLLIRRQEQYRNTVRTLKKQPSSLIHLITRTSRYEPVHISS
;
A
#
# COMPACT_ATOMS: atom_id res chain seq x y z
N MET A 1 -8.33 -3.71 13.28
CA MET A 1 -7.64 -4.09 12.04
C MET A 1 -6.78 -5.30 12.32
N THR A 2 -6.71 -6.24 11.37
CA THR A 2 -5.85 -7.43 11.39
C THR A 2 -4.75 -7.28 10.35
N LEU A 3 -3.70 -8.11 10.46
CA LEU A 3 -2.66 -8.19 9.43
C LEU A 3 -3.26 -8.53 8.06
N GLN A 4 -4.31 -9.37 8.03
CA GLN A 4 -5.01 -9.72 6.80
C GLN A 4 -5.73 -8.49 6.22
N ASP A 5 -6.41 -7.69 7.04
CA ASP A 5 -7.06 -6.45 6.59
C ASP A 5 -6.04 -5.50 5.94
N VAL A 6 -4.81 -5.40 6.50
CA VAL A 6 -3.74 -4.56 5.90
C VAL A 6 -3.26 -5.11 4.57
N ILE A 7 -3.16 -6.44 4.44
CA ILE A 7 -2.76 -7.09 3.19
C ILE A 7 -3.83 -6.88 2.13
N ASP A 8 -5.10 -7.04 2.50
CA ASP A 8 -6.24 -6.84 1.61
C ASP A 8 -6.32 -5.37 1.17
N ASP A 9 -6.15 -4.42 2.09
CA ASP A 9 -6.03 -2.98 1.78
C ASP A 9 -4.88 -2.71 0.79
N ILE A 10 -3.70 -3.31 1.00
CA ILE A 10 -2.55 -3.16 0.09
C ILE A 10 -2.90 -3.66 -1.32
N HIS A 11 -3.54 -4.83 -1.42
CA HIS A 11 -3.93 -5.39 -2.71
C HIS A 11 -4.99 -4.56 -3.42
N ALA A 12 -6.01 -4.08 -2.69
CA ALA A 12 -7.02 -3.18 -3.25
C ALA A 12 -6.39 -1.88 -3.79
N LEU A 13 -5.50 -1.25 -3.01
CA LEU A 13 -4.82 -0.03 -3.43
C LEU A 13 -3.92 -0.24 -4.64
N TYR A 14 -3.26 -1.40 -4.77
CA TYR A 14 -2.51 -1.72 -5.98
C TYR A 14 -3.41 -1.81 -7.22
N GLU A 15 -4.59 -2.43 -7.11
CA GLU A 15 -5.54 -2.50 -8.23
C GLU A 15 -6.11 -1.12 -8.59
N ASP A 16 -6.39 -0.27 -7.59
CA ASP A 16 -6.82 1.12 -7.81
C ASP A 16 -5.75 1.91 -8.57
N LEU A 17 -4.49 1.85 -8.10
CA LEU A 17 -3.37 2.53 -8.74
C LEU A 17 -3.14 2.04 -10.18
N ARG A 18 -3.36 0.75 -10.44
CA ARG A 18 -3.18 0.13 -11.75
C ARG A 18 -4.12 0.70 -12.81
N VAL A 19 -5.29 1.22 -12.42
CA VAL A 19 -6.21 1.92 -13.32
C VAL A 19 -5.53 3.15 -13.91
N TYR A 20 -4.90 3.96 -13.06
CA TYR A 20 -4.18 5.17 -13.47
C TYR A 20 -2.91 4.83 -14.25
N GLU A 21 -2.14 3.85 -13.79
CA GLU A 21 -0.91 3.42 -14.50
C GLU A 21 -1.21 2.98 -15.94
N ARG A 22 -2.33 2.26 -16.17
CA ARG A 22 -2.78 1.88 -17.51
C ARG A 22 -3.30 3.06 -18.31
N LYS A 23 -4.04 3.97 -17.67
CA LYS A 23 -4.60 5.17 -18.31
C LYS A 23 -3.50 6.08 -18.86
N TYR A 24 -2.41 6.24 -18.12
CA TYR A 24 -1.34 7.21 -18.43
C TYR A 24 -0.03 6.58 -18.91
N GLY A 25 0.11 5.25 -18.85
CA GLY A 25 1.27 4.53 -19.40
C GLY A 25 2.57 4.66 -18.61
N ILE A 26 2.50 5.06 -17.34
CA ILE A 26 3.65 5.17 -16.42
C ILE A 26 3.34 4.52 -15.07
N LEU A 27 4.37 4.15 -14.32
CA LEU A 27 4.22 3.55 -12.99
C LEU A 27 3.94 4.60 -11.92
N SER A 28 3.30 4.16 -10.82
CA SER A 28 3.00 5.01 -9.67
C SER A 28 4.24 5.68 -9.05
N GLU A 29 5.41 5.04 -9.13
CA GLU A 29 6.67 5.64 -8.66
C GLU A 29 7.02 6.90 -9.47
N THR A 30 6.95 6.83 -10.79
CA THR A 30 7.19 7.98 -11.69
C THR A 30 6.15 9.06 -11.50
N PHE A 31 4.87 8.68 -11.33
CA PHE A 31 3.81 9.61 -10.95
C PHE A 31 4.14 10.36 -9.66
N TYR A 32 4.64 9.64 -8.65
CA TYR A 32 4.96 10.21 -7.36
C TYR A 32 6.13 11.19 -7.39
N GLU A 33 7.14 10.93 -8.22
CA GLU A 33 8.25 11.87 -8.41
C GLU A 33 7.75 13.21 -8.97
N LEU A 34 6.89 13.17 -9.99
CA LEU A 34 6.28 14.37 -10.57
C LEU A 34 5.42 15.13 -9.55
N TYR A 35 4.59 14.39 -8.80
CA TYR A 35 3.80 14.92 -7.68
C TYR A 35 4.67 15.62 -6.63
N SER A 36 5.74 14.95 -6.20
CA SER A 36 6.63 15.45 -5.13
C SER A 36 7.42 16.69 -5.54
N ASN A 37 7.65 16.87 -6.85
CA ASN A 37 8.33 18.03 -7.40
C ASN A 37 7.39 19.24 -7.63
N GLY A 38 6.10 19.12 -7.29
CA GLY A 38 5.12 20.20 -7.49
C GLY A 38 4.82 20.48 -8.96
N THR A 39 5.07 19.52 -9.84
CA THR A 39 4.71 19.62 -11.26
C THR A 39 3.25 19.20 -11.40
N GLU A 40 2.36 20.18 -11.52
CA GLU A 40 0.95 19.92 -11.80
C GLU A 40 0.73 19.71 -13.30
N PRO A 41 -0.18 18.81 -13.70
CA PRO A 41 -0.60 18.72 -15.09
C PRO A 41 -1.25 20.02 -15.58
N ASP A 42 -0.92 20.45 -16.80
CA ASP A 42 -1.58 21.60 -17.44
C ASP A 42 -3.03 21.30 -17.86
N ASN A 43 -3.47 20.04 -17.79
CA ASN A 43 -4.80 19.59 -18.20
C ASN A 43 -5.72 19.36 -16.99
N ASP A 44 -6.82 20.09 -16.92
CA ASP A 44 -7.83 19.99 -15.86
C ASP A 44 -8.41 18.57 -15.69
N ASP A 45 -8.53 17.80 -16.77
CA ASP A 45 -8.99 16.40 -16.73
C ASP A 45 -8.01 15.51 -15.93
N TRP A 46 -6.75 15.90 -15.84
CA TRP A 46 -5.72 15.15 -15.13
C TRP A 46 -5.70 15.51 -13.64
N VAL A 47 -6.14 16.71 -13.26
CA VAL A 47 -6.07 17.22 -11.87
C VAL A 47 -6.94 16.39 -10.91
N LEU A 48 -8.11 15.92 -11.37
CA LEU A 48 -9.01 15.07 -10.57
C LEU A 48 -8.40 13.69 -10.34
N ASP A 49 -7.99 13.02 -11.41
CA ASP A 49 -7.35 11.71 -11.33
C ASP A 49 -6.04 11.77 -10.52
N TRP A 50 -5.32 12.89 -10.61
CA TRP A 50 -4.09 13.13 -9.86
C TRP A 50 -4.31 13.18 -8.35
N SER A 51 -5.39 13.83 -7.92
CA SER A 51 -5.74 13.96 -6.50
C SER A 51 -6.13 12.61 -5.92
N ASP A 52 -6.95 11.85 -6.63
CA ASP A 52 -7.40 10.51 -6.21
C ASP A 52 -6.23 9.52 -6.20
N TRP A 53 -5.42 9.50 -7.25
CA TRP A 53 -4.21 8.68 -7.34
C TRP A 53 -3.24 9.00 -6.18
N ALA A 54 -2.98 10.29 -5.91
CA ALA A 54 -2.07 10.70 -4.84
C ALA A 54 -2.58 10.27 -3.46
N GLY A 55 -3.91 10.30 -3.24
CA GLY A 55 -4.55 9.77 -2.04
C GLY A 55 -4.33 8.27 -1.88
N ALA A 56 -4.62 7.49 -2.94
CA ALA A 56 -4.42 6.04 -2.96
C ALA A 56 -2.96 5.66 -2.73
N TYR A 57 -2.02 6.34 -3.39
CA TYR A 57 -0.59 6.05 -3.29
C TYR A 57 -0.02 6.35 -1.89
N LYS A 58 -0.40 7.49 -1.29
CA LYS A 58 0.00 7.81 0.10
C LYS A 58 -0.57 6.80 1.09
N LEU A 59 -1.81 6.36 0.89
CA LEU A 59 -2.42 5.33 1.73
C LEU A 59 -1.68 3.99 1.57
N LEU A 60 -1.31 3.61 0.34
CA LEU A 60 -0.52 2.41 0.07
C LEU A 60 0.80 2.43 0.84
N ILE A 61 1.56 3.53 0.76
CA ILE A 61 2.83 3.68 1.50
C ILE A 61 2.62 3.46 3.01
N ARG A 62 1.58 4.07 3.57
CA ARG A 62 1.24 3.94 5.00
C ARG A 62 0.90 2.49 5.37
N ARG A 63 0.10 1.80 4.54
CA ARG A 63 -0.26 0.39 4.78
C ARG A 63 0.93 -0.54 4.67
N GLN A 64 1.79 -0.34 3.68
CA GLN A 64 3.04 -1.08 3.55
C GLN A 64 3.98 -0.85 4.75
N GLU A 65 4.06 0.39 5.25
CA GLU A 65 4.85 0.69 6.44
C GLU A 65 4.29 -0.03 7.67
N GLN A 66 2.97 0.00 7.85
CA GLN A 66 2.29 -0.72 8.92
C GLN A 66 2.55 -2.24 8.85
N TYR A 67 2.47 -2.83 7.65
CA TYR A 67 2.84 -4.23 7.42
C TYR A 67 4.29 -4.50 7.81
N ARG A 68 5.24 -3.70 7.31
CA ARG A 68 6.68 -3.85 7.61
C ARG A 68 6.96 -3.74 9.11
N ASN A 69 6.32 -2.81 9.81
CA ASN A 69 6.49 -2.61 11.25
C ASN A 69 5.93 -3.78 12.07
N THR A 70 4.79 -4.33 11.65
CA THR A 70 4.19 -5.53 12.24
C THR A 70 5.11 -6.73 12.09
N VAL A 71 5.56 -6.99 10.85
CA VAL A 71 6.48 -8.09 10.55
C VAL A 71 7.80 -7.93 11.30
N ARG A 72 8.37 -6.71 11.37
CA ARG A 72 9.59 -6.43 12.15
C ARG A 72 9.41 -6.73 13.64
N THR A 73 8.28 -6.35 14.22
CA THR A 73 7.97 -6.62 15.63
C THR A 73 7.89 -8.12 15.90
N LEU A 74 7.23 -8.86 15.00
CA LEU A 74 7.13 -10.30 15.09
C LEU A 74 8.52 -10.97 14.93
N LYS A 75 9.34 -10.52 13.98
CA LYS A 75 10.69 -11.05 13.70
C LYS A 75 11.68 -11.01 14.88
N LYS A 76 11.41 -10.23 15.94
CA LYS A 76 12.26 -10.19 17.15
C LYS A 76 12.36 -11.54 17.87
N GLN A 77 11.54 -12.53 17.51
CA GLN A 77 11.64 -13.92 17.96
C GLN A 77 11.89 -14.82 16.72
N PRO A 78 13.05 -15.50 16.59
CA PRO A 78 13.42 -16.20 15.34
C PRO A 78 12.49 -17.35 14.94
N SER A 79 11.77 -17.96 15.88
CA SER A 79 10.71 -18.95 15.61
C SER A 79 9.39 -18.32 15.11
N SER A 80 9.21 -17.00 15.22
CA SER A 80 7.92 -16.36 15.02
C SER A 80 7.46 -16.28 13.57
N LEU A 81 8.37 -16.28 12.59
CA LEU A 81 8.00 -16.13 11.17
C LEU A 81 7.32 -17.37 10.61
N ILE A 82 7.86 -18.56 10.91
CA ILE A 82 7.25 -19.82 10.50
C ILE A 82 5.90 -19.99 11.21
N HIS A 83 5.84 -19.62 12.50
CA HIS A 83 4.58 -19.60 13.24
C HIS A 83 3.57 -18.60 12.67
N LEU A 84 4.01 -17.42 12.21
CA LEU A 84 3.17 -16.43 11.56
C LEU A 84 2.57 -16.97 10.27
N ILE A 85 3.41 -17.54 9.39
CA ILE A 85 2.96 -18.16 8.13
C ILE A 85 1.96 -19.30 8.42
N THR A 86 2.24 -20.13 9.43
CA THR A 86 1.34 -21.22 9.85
C THR A 86 -0.01 -20.69 10.33
N ARG A 87 0.01 -19.57 11.06
CA ARG A 87 -1.19 -18.93 11.60
C ARG A 87 -2.02 -18.27 10.49
N THR A 88 -1.38 -17.50 9.61
CA THR A 88 -2.06 -16.81 8.50
C THR A 88 -2.57 -17.78 7.45
N SER A 89 -1.88 -18.89 7.19
CA SER A 89 -2.37 -19.95 6.27
C SER A 89 -3.58 -20.71 6.80
N ARG A 90 -3.87 -20.62 8.11
CA ARG A 90 -5.07 -21.16 8.74
C ARG A 90 -6.17 -20.10 8.93
N TYR A 91 -6.00 -18.90 8.36
CA TYR A 91 -6.90 -17.76 8.55
C TYR A 91 -7.06 -17.34 10.02
N GLU A 92 -6.09 -17.66 10.88
CA GLU A 92 -6.12 -17.22 12.27
C GLU A 92 -5.77 -15.72 12.34
N PRO A 93 -6.63 -14.88 12.96
CA PRO A 93 -6.46 -13.44 12.93
C PRO A 93 -5.22 -13.01 13.71
N VAL A 94 -4.39 -12.16 13.11
CA VAL A 94 -3.23 -11.53 13.75
C VAL A 94 -3.58 -10.07 14.00
N HIS A 95 -3.83 -9.71 15.25
CA HIS A 95 -4.15 -8.34 15.63
C HIS A 95 -2.90 -7.47 15.60
N ILE A 96 -3.07 -6.27 15.03
CA ILE A 96 -2.06 -5.23 14.98
C ILE A 96 -2.37 -4.21 16.07
N SER A 97 -1.40 -3.92 16.93
CA SER A 97 -1.48 -2.76 17.82
C SER A 97 -1.35 -1.49 16.97
N SER A 98 -2.32 -0.57 17.11
CA SER A 98 -2.30 0.75 16.46
C SER A 98 -1.17 1.62 16.98
#